data_AF-A0A2A4PG75-F1
#
_entry.id   AF-A0A2A4PG75-F1
#
_cell.length_a   1.000
_cell.length_b   1.000
_cell.length_c   1.000
_cell.angle_alpha   90.00
_cell.angle_beta   90.00
_cell.angle_gamma   90.00
#
_symmetry.space_group_name_H-M   'P 1'
#
loop_
_entity.id
_entity.type
_entity.pdbx_description
1 polymer ?
#
loop_
_entity_poly.entity_id
_entity_poly.type
_entity_poly.pdbx_seq_one_letter_code
_entity_poly.pdbx_strand_id
1 'polypeptide(L)'
;MRTPVAAEDVLYHEVILPSKTLVMSVSMGMGGLFLLAFAVMPISPWLTGSIALMALVFAWWIQVTKLVSKVSRSGLSIRMAPFPAHFLPVGEIEGWRVHMTYPWGVRHKGWAVKKSPGVTVFLAGDRPGLVIGLSGQKGIWLSSARPDEIASALSRIVPKRRGVDKKGGVGNSDQTSAQVS
;
A
#
# COMPACT_ATOMS: atom_id res chain seq x y z
N MET A 1 3.57 -2.41 25.89
CA MET A 1 2.09 -2.38 25.84
C MET A 1 1.69 -1.23 24.93
N ARG A 2 1.05 -1.48 23.78
CA ARG A 2 0.45 -0.41 22.97
C ARG A 2 -0.94 -0.16 23.54
N THR A 3 -1.18 1.04 24.06
CA THR A 3 -2.48 1.52 24.50
C THR A 3 -3.51 1.24 23.40
N PRO A 4 -4.71 0.72 23.74
CA PRO A 4 -5.79 0.67 22.78
C PRO A 4 -5.99 2.10 22.30
N VAL A 5 -5.85 2.30 20.98
CA VAL A 5 -6.19 3.56 20.34
C VAL A 5 -7.63 3.81 20.74
N ALA A 6 -7.84 4.71 21.71
CA ALA A 6 -9.15 5.23 22.08
C ALA A 6 -9.86 5.62 20.78
N ALA A 7 -11.19 5.69 20.79
CA ALA A 7 -11.98 6.11 19.62
C ALA A 7 -11.60 7.53 19.18
N GLU A 8 -10.43 7.68 18.57
CA GLU A 8 -9.95 8.84 17.86
C GLU A 8 -10.92 9.02 16.71
N ASP A 9 -11.31 10.27 16.46
CA ASP A 9 -12.08 10.65 15.28
C ASP A 9 -11.40 10.09 14.03
N VAL A 10 -11.90 8.96 13.56
CA VAL A 10 -11.45 8.32 12.33
C VAL A 10 -12.04 9.14 11.20
N LEU A 11 -11.19 9.91 10.53
CA LEU A 11 -11.58 10.75 9.42
C LEU A 11 -11.80 9.94 8.15
N TYR A 12 -11.08 8.83 8.01
CA TYR A 12 -11.22 7.91 6.89
C TYR A 12 -10.86 6.48 7.31
N HIS A 13 -11.63 5.52 6.81
CA HIS A 13 -11.36 4.10 6.99
C HIS A 13 -11.68 3.35 5.70
N GLU A 14 -10.73 2.52 5.28
CA GLU A 14 -10.88 1.64 4.14
C GLU A 14 -10.40 0.24 4.48
N VAL A 15 -11.17 -0.74 4.02
CA VAL A 15 -10.82 -2.16 4.06
C VAL A 15 -10.91 -2.68 2.64
N ILE A 16 -9.76 -3.07 2.09
CA ILE A 16 -9.68 -3.73 0.80
C ILE A 16 -9.56 -5.23 1.07
N LEU A 17 -10.36 -6.02 0.38
CA LEU A 17 -10.36 -7.47 0.42
C LEU A 17 -9.84 -8.02 -0.92
N PRO A 18 -9.22 -9.21 -0.93
CA PRO A 18 -8.92 -9.94 -2.14
C PRO A 18 -10.19 -10.12 -2.98
N SER A 19 -10.06 -10.04 -4.30
CA SER A 19 -11.19 -10.29 -5.20
C SER A 19 -11.70 -11.72 -5.01
N LYS A 20 -13.02 -11.89 -4.88
CA LYS A 20 -13.65 -13.23 -4.78
C LYS A 20 -13.23 -14.13 -5.95
N THR A 21 -13.13 -13.57 -7.15
CA THR A 21 -12.67 -14.29 -8.34
C THR A 21 -11.25 -14.79 -8.18
N LEU A 22 -10.33 -13.95 -7.67
CA LEU A 22 -8.94 -14.35 -7.42
C LEU A 22 -8.89 -15.50 -6.40
N VAL A 23 -9.61 -15.37 -5.29
CA VAL A 23 -9.67 -16.41 -4.25
C VAL A 23 -10.19 -17.72 -4.85
N MET A 24 -11.30 -17.66 -5.58
CA MET A 24 -11.91 -18.83 -6.23
C MET A 24 -10.97 -19.48 -7.25
N SER A 25 -10.31 -18.70 -8.12
CA SER A 25 -9.36 -19.22 -9.11
C SER A 25 -8.17 -19.91 -8.47
N VAL A 26 -7.59 -19.32 -7.41
CA VAL A 26 -6.47 -19.92 -6.69
C VAL A 26 -6.91 -21.20 -5.98
N SER A 27 -8.08 -21.19 -5.32
CA SER A 27 -8.63 -22.39 -4.66
C SER A 27 -8.93 -23.52 -5.64
N MET A 28 -9.55 -23.21 -6.78
CA MET A 28 -9.82 -24.21 -7.83
C MET A 28 -8.52 -24.76 -8.43
N GLY A 29 -7.53 -23.91 -8.70
CA GLY A 29 -6.23 -24.33 -9.21
C GLY A 29 -5.49 -25.27 -8.26
N MET A 30 -5.47 -24.94 -6.96
CA MET A 30 -4.90 -25.83 -5.94
C MET A 30 -5.66 -27.13 -5.78
N GLY A 31 -7.00 -27.09 -5.78
CA GLY A 31 -7.84 -28.29 -5.71
C GLY A 31 -7.61 -29.23 -6.89
N GLY A 32 -7.52 -28.68 -8.10
CA GLY A 32 -7.20 -29.45 -9.31
C GLY A 32 -5.80 -30.07 -9.27
N LEU A 33 -4.78 -29.30 -8.86
CA LEU A 33 -3.42 -29.79 -8.70
C LEU A 33 -3.34 -30.92 -7.67
N PHE A 34 -4.09 -30.79 -6.57
CA PHE A 34 -4.19 -31.81 -5.53
C PHE A 34 -4.80 -33.09 -6.11
N LEU A 35 -5.98 -33.03 -6.74
CA LEU A 35 -6.63 -34.21 -7.34
C LEU A 35 -5.72 -34.93 -8.35
N LEU A 36 -4.99 -34.17 -9.17
CA LEU A 36 -4.08 -34.71 -10.17
C LEU A 36 -2.87 -35.40 -9.52
N ALA A 37 -2.30 -34.82 -8.47
CA ALA A 37 -1.20 -35.44 -7.71
C ALA A 37 -1.63 -36.79 -7.09
N PHE A 38 -2.86 -36.89 -6.58
CA PHE A 38 -3.41 -38.13 -6.02
C PHE A 38 -3.69 -39.20 -7.06
N ALA A 39 -4.08 -38.81 -8.27
CA ALA A 39 -4.36 -39.77 -9.35
C ALA A 39 -3.10 -40.44 -9.90
N VAL A 40 -1.95 -39.77 -9.82
CA VAL A 40 -0.72 -40.18 -10.52
C VAL A 40 0.29 -40.90 -9.61
N MET A 41 0.33 -40.57 -8.31
CA MET A 41 1.34 -41.13 -7.40
C MET A 41 0.72 -41.81 -6.17
N PRO A 42 1.19 -43.00 -5.77
CA PRO A 42 0.87 -43.58 -4.47
C PRO A 42 1.60 -42.77 -3.38
N ILE A 43 0.97 -41.70 -2.93
CA ILE A 43 1.52 -40.81 -1.91
C ILE A 43 1.25 -41.40 -0.53
N SER A 44 2.27 -41.37 0.34
CA SER A 44 2.12 -41.73 1.76
C SER A 44 0.96 -40.95 2.41
N PRO A 45 0.12 -41.58 3.26
CA PRO A 45 -0.94 -40.89 3.99
C PRO A 45 -0.46 -39.68 4.80
N TRP A 46 0.79 -39.72 5.29
CA TRP A 46 1.37 -38.60 6.04
C TRP A 46 1.66 -37.38 5.17
N LEU A 47 2.22 -37.60 3.97
CA LEU A 47 2.49 -36.52 3.02
C LEU A 47 1.18 -35.92 2.51
N THR A 48 0.18 -36.77 2.26
CA THR A 48 -1.20 -36.37 1.95
C THR A 48 -1.77 -35.42 2.99
N GLY A 49 -1.72 -35.81 4.27
CA GLY A 49 -2.20 -34.98 5.37
C GLY A 49 -1.47 -33.65 5.47
N SER A 50 -0.15 -33.66 5.27
CA SER A 50 0.70 -32.46 5.31
C SER A 50 0.34 -31.46 4.20
N ILE A 51 0.15 -31.93 2.97
CA ILE A 51 -0.24 -31.08 1.83
C ILE A 51 -1.66 -30.54 2.03
N ALA A 52 -2.59 -31.38 2.47
CA ALA A 52 -3.96 -30.95 2.75
C ALA A 52 -4.01 -29.87 3.85
N LEU A 53 -3.25 -30.04 4.94
CA LEU A 53 -3.13 -29.05 6.00
C LEU A 53 -2.54 -27.74 5.47
N MET A 54 -1.46 -27.82 4.68
CA MET A 54 -0.86 -26.63 4.07
C MET A 54 -1.85 -25.88 3.18
N ALA A 55 -2.67 -26.62 2.41
CA ALA A 55 -3.70 -26.03 1.56
C ALA A 55 -4.80 -25.33 2.38
N LEU A 56 -5.25 -25.93 3.49
CA LEU A 56 -6.22 -25.32 4.41
C LEU A 56 -5.67 -24.05 5.06
N VAL A 57 -4.43 -24.10 5.56
CA VAL A 57 -3.76 -22.93 6.16
C VAL A 57 -3.63 -21.82 5.14
N PHE A 58 -3.25 -22.14 3.90
CA PHE A 58 -3.13 -21.16 2.83
C PHE A 58 -4.49 -20.57 2.42
N ALA A 59 -5.53 -21.39 2.29
CA ALA A 59 -6.89 -20.94 2.00
C ALA A 59 -7.41 -20.01 3.11
N TRP A 60 -7.22 -20.39 4.37
CA TRP A 60 -7.53 -19.53 5.52
C TRP A 60 -6.72 -18.22 5.48
N TRP A 61 -5.42 -18.29 5.20
CA TRP A 61 -4.55 -17.11 5.08
C TRP A 61 -5.04 -16.11 4.02
N ILE A 62 -5.47 -16.59 2.85
CA ILE A 62 -6.06 -15.74 1.80
C ILE A 62 -7.33 -15.05 2.32
N GLN A 63 -8.20 -15.76 3.04
CA GLN A 63 -9.46 -15.19 3.53
C GLN A 63 -9.26 -14.11 4.59
N VAL A 64 -8.24 -14.25 5.44
CA VAL A 64 -7.92 -13.25 6.48
C VAL A 64 -7.08 -12.08 5.96
N THR A 65 -6.49 -12.23 4.78
CA THR A 65 -5.65 -11.19 4.16
C THR A 65 -6.52 -10.01 3.75
N LYS A 66 -6.19 -8.82 4.25
CA LYS A 66 -6.89 -7.57 3.92
C LYS A 66 -5.98 -6.38 4.13
N LEU A 67 -6.13 -5.36 3.29
CA LEU A 67 -5.41 -4.10 3.44
C LEU A 67 -6.34 -3.12 4.14
N VAL A 68 -5.95 -2.66 5.31
CA VAL A 68 -6.71 -1.71 6.12
C VAL A 68 -5.92 -0.41 6.17
N SER A 69 -6.58 0.68 5.79
CA SER A 69 -6.03 2.03 5.84
C SER A 69 -6.95 2.90 6.68
N LYS A 70 -6.37 3.56 7.70
CA LYS A 70 -7.10 4.45 8.62
C LYS A 70 -6.38 5.77 8.72
N VAL A 71 -7.10 6.86 8.48
CA VAL A 71 -6.61 8.22 8.74
C VAL A 71 -7.31 8.73 9.99
N SER A 72 -6.55 9.05 11.02
CA SER A 72 -7.02 9.70 12.24
C SER A 72 -6.31 11.04 12.41
N ARG A 73 -6.67 11.80 13.45
CA ARG A 73 -6.01 13.08 13.77
C ARG A 73 -4.53 12.90 14.14
N SER A 74 -4.14 11.74 14.67
CA SER A 74 -2.76 11.46 15.06
C SER A 74 -1.89 10.99 13.90
N GLY A 75 -2.49 10.42 12.83
CA GLY A 75 -1.73 9.98 11.67
C GLY A 75 -2.44 9.01 10.75
N LEU A 76 -1.64 8.33 9.95
CA LEU A 76 -2.07 7.29 9.02
C LEU A 76 -1.64 5.91 9.54
N SER A 77 -2.60 5.03 9.77
CA SER A 77 -2.36 3.63 10.08
C SER A 77 -2.63 2.76 8.85
N ILE A 78 -1.64 1.96 8.47
CA ILE A 78 -1.72 1.02 7.35
C ILE A 78 -1.45 -0.38 7.89
N ARG A 79 -2.31 -1.33 7.57
CA ARG A 79 -2.15 -2.72 7.99
C ARG A 79 -2.46 -3.65 6.84
N MET A 80 -1.50 -4.49 6.47
CA MET A 80 -1.77 -5.69 5.68
C MET A 80 -2.03 -6.84 6.65
N ALA A 81 -3.27 -7.20 6.91
CA ALA A 81 -3.58 -8.33 7.77
C ALA A 81 -3.06 -9.64 7.14
N PRO A 82 -2.59 -10.62 7.93
CA PRO A 82 -2.63 -10.66 9.40
C PRO A 82 -1.53 -9.86 10.12
N PHE A 83 -0.58 -9.28 9.36
CA PHE A 83 0.59 -8.59 9.92
C PHE A 83 0.25 -7.37 10.78
N PRO A 84 1.17 -6.94 11.67
CA PRO A 84 0.98 -5.76 12.52
C PRO A 84 0.74 -4.48 11.73
N ALA A 85 -0.03 -3.56 12.31
CA ALA A 85 -0.23 -2.24 11.72
C ALA A 85 1.06 -1.41 11.80
N HIS A 86 1.34 -0.71 10.70
CA HIS A 86 2.33 0.35 10.62
C HIS A 86 1.63 1.68 10.83
N PHE A 87 2.13 2.51 11.74
CA PHE A 87 1.56 3.81 12.07
C PHE A 87 2.55 4.90 11.67
N LEU A 88 2.03 5.91 10.99
CA LEU A 88 2.77 7.05 10.46
C LEU A 88 2.19 8.30 11.12
N PRO A 89 2.90 8.92 12.08
CA PRO A 89 2.42 10.13 12.74
C PRO A 89 2.32 11.29 11.75
N VAL A 90 1.37 12.21 11.97
CA VAL A 90 1.18 13.40 11.11
C VAL A 90 2.48 14.18 10.91
N GLY A 91 3.33 14.30 11.94
CA GLY A 91 4.59 15.02 11.87
C GLY A 91 5.62 14.42 10.91
N GLU A 92 5.50 13.14 10.55
CA GLU A 92 6.38 12.48 9.58
C GLU A 92 5.87 12.65 8.14
N ILE A 93 4.61 13.05 7.92
CA ILE A 93 4.01 13.13 6.58
C ILE A 93 4.33 14.51 5.98
N GLU A 94 5.15 14.54 4.94
CA GLU A 94 5.56 15.79 4.26
C GLU A 94 4.64 16.17 3.10
N GLY A 95 4.02 15.18 2.45
CA GLY A 95 3.12 15.41 1.33
C GLY A 95 2.58 14.12 0.74
N TRP A 96 1.66 14.25 -0.21
CA TRP A 96 1.10 13.12 -0.92
C TRP A 96 0.73 13.49 -2.35
N ARG A 97 0.65 12.47 -3.20
CA ARG A 97 0.17 12.59 -4.58
C ARG A 97 -0.69 11.38 -4.92
N VAL A 98 -1.88 11.63 -5.44
CA VAL A 98 -2.71 10.59 -6.06
C VAL A 98 -2.02 10.16 -7.35
N HIS A 99 -1.87 8.86 -7.52
CA HIS A 99 -1.21 8.28 -8.67
C HIS A 99 -2.09 7.18 -9.28
N MET A 100 -2.16 7.17 -10.62
CA MET A 100 -2.88 6.12 -11.35
C MET A 100 -2.14 4.79 -11.28
N THR A 101 -2.82 3.66 -11.46
CA THR A 101 -2.12 2.37 -11.47
C THR A 101 -1.14 2.32 -12.63
N TYR A 102 0.15 2.05 -12.37
CA TYR A 102 1.13 1.91 -13.45
C TYR A 102 0.85 0.60 -14.23
N PRO A 103 0.49 0.68 -15.53
CA PRO A 103 0.06 -0.48 -16.32
C PRO A 103 1.13 -1.58 -16.44
N TRP A 104 2.40 -1.18 -16.48
CA TRP A 104 3.55 -2.06 -16.78
C TRP A 104 4.19 -2.71 -15.55
N GLY A 105 3.78 -2.35 -14.32
CA GLY A 105 4.49 -2.77 -13.12
C GLY A 105 3.63 -3.24 -11.95
N VAL A 106 2.33 -2.94 -11.92
CA VAL A 106 1.46 -3.21 -10.75
C VAL A 106 0.30 -4.15 -11.09
N ARG A 107 -0.16 -4.16 -12.34
CA ARG A 107 -1.29 -4.97 -12.82
C ARG A 107 -1.17 -6.47 -12.50
N HIS A 108 0.05 -6.99 -12.39
CA HIS A 108 0.33 -8.40 -12.09
C HIS A 108 0.89 -8.65 -10.68
N LYS A 109 1.15 -7.62 -9.88
CA LYS A 109 1.85 -7.80 -8.59
C LYS A 109 0.94 -8.24 -7.44
N GLY A 110 -0.37 -8.29 -7.67
CA GLY A 110 -1.32 -8.90 -6.73
C GLY A 110 -1.32 -8.24 -5.35
N TRP A 111 -1.22 -9.06 -4.31
CA TRP A 111 -1.27 -8.67 -2.90
C TRP A 111 0.12 -8.82 -2.28
N ALA A 112 0.75 -7.70 -1.92
CA ALA A 112 2.11 -7.74 -1.39
C ALA A 112 2.46 -6.50 -0.57
N VAL A 113 3.41 -6.68 0.36
CA VAL A 113 4.17 -5.58 0.96
C VAL A 113 5.60 -5.69 0.48
N LYS A 114 6.09 -4.71 -0.28
CA LYS A 114 7.46 -4.67 -0.78
C LYS A 114 8.22 -3.51 -0.13
N LYS A 115 9.38 -3.81 0.45
CA LYS A 115 10.34 -2.80 0.91
C LYS A 115 11.39 -2.60 -0.18
N SER A 116 11.73 -1.35 -0.46
CA SER A 116 12.80 -0.95 -1.38
C SER A 116 13.53 0.25 -0.79
N PRO A 117 14.77 0.55 -1.22
CA PRO A 117 15.49 1.72 -0.72
C PRO A 117 14.63 2.98 -0.89
N GLY A 118 14.33 3.64 0.22
CA GLY A 118 13.51 4.86 0.22
C GLY A 118 12.00 4.66 -0.03
N VAL A 119 11.46 3.45 -0.21
CA VAL A 119 10.01 3.28 -0.40
C VAL A 119 9.46 1.96 0.15
N THR A 120 8.30 2.01 0.83
CA THR A 120 7.50 0.83 1.17
C THR A 120 6.21 0.83 0.37
N VAL A 121 5.94 -0.28 -0.33
CA VAL A 121 4.80 -0.42 -1.24
C VAL A 121 3.80 -1.41 -0.66
N PHE A 122 2.56 -0.98 -0.48
CA PHE A 122 1.40 -1.78 -0.08
C PHE A 122 0.49 -1.96 -1.28
N LEU A 123 0.52 -3.17 -1.86
CA LEU A 123 -0.24 -3.53 -3.06
C LEU A 123 -1.49 -4.32 -2.71
N ALA A 124 -2.62 -3.90 -3.28
CA ALA A 124 -3.91 -4.58 -3.18
C ALA A 124 -4.60 -4.65 -4.55
N GLY A 125 -3.97 -5.37 -5.48
CA GLY A 125 -4.46 -5.56 -6.85
C GLY A 125 -4.18 -4.38 -7.80
N ASP A 126 -4.94 -4.33 -8.89
CA ASP A 126 -4.82 -3.34 -9.97
C ASP A 126 -5.67 -2.10 -9.67
N ARG A 127 -5.32 -1.37 -8.61
CA ARG A 127 -6.07 -0.18 -8.16
C ARG A 127 -5.19 1.06 -8.16
N PRO A 128 -5.77 2.26 -8.32
CA PRO A 128 -5.02 3.50 -8.16
C PRO A 128 -4.54 3.60 -6.71
N GLY A 129 -3.73 4.61 -6.42
CA GLY A 129 -3.15 4.72 -5.10
C GLY A 129 -2.67 6.11 -4.76
N LEU A 130 -2.02 6.18 -3.62
CA LEU A 130 -1.39 7.37 -3.10
C LEU A 130 0.09 7.09 -2.88
N VAL A 131 0.94 8.02 -3.31
CA VAL A 131 2.33 8.09 -2.86
C VAL A 131 2.38 9.13 -1.76
N ILE A 132 2.86 8.73 -0.59
CA ILE A 132 2.99 9.55 0.61
C ILE A 132 4.49 9.76 0.84
N GLY A 133 4.92 11.01 0.84
CA GLY A 133 6.27 11.40 1.22
C GLY A 133 6.39 11.50 2.74
N LEU A 134 7.45 10.91 3.28
CA LEU A 134 7.81 10.95 4.69
C LEU A 134 9.10 11.73 4.91
N SER A 135 9.25 12.31 6.10
CA SER A 135 10.49 12.97 6.53
C SER A 135 11.70 12.03 6.41
N GLY A 136 12.79 12.53 5.83
CA GLY A 136 14.03 11.76 5.66
C GLY A 136 14.07 10.89 4.39
N GLN A 137 13.46 11.36 3.29
CA GLN A 137 13.51 10.73 1.95
C GLN A 137 12.94 9.31 1.88
N LYS A 138 11.95 8.98 2.72
CA LYS A 138 11.21 7.73 2.63
C LYS A 138 9.82 7.98 2.05
N GLY A 139 9.33 7.07 1.22
CA GLY A 139 8.02 7.12 0.62
C GLY A 139 7.18 5.91 1.01
N ILE A 140 5.86 6.07 1.00
CA ILE A 140 4.92 4.96 1.06
C ILE A 140 4.04 5.02 -0.16
N TRP A 141 3.96 3.90 -0.87
CA TRP A 141 2.98 3.72 -1.92
C TRP A 141 1.86 2.83 -1.39
N LEU A 142 0.65 3.38 -1.36
CA LEU A 142 -0.54 2.72 -0.86
C LEU A 142 -1.58 2.55 -1.97
N SER A 143 -2.00 1.32 -2.23
CA SER A 143 -3.17 1.05 -3.09
C SER A 143 -4.46 1.41 -2.37
N SER A 144 -5.40 2.06 -3.07
CA SER A 144 -6.70 2.45 -2.53
C SER A 144 -7.78 2.39 -3.61
N ALA A 145 -9.00 2.02 -3.23
CA ALA A 145 -10.16 2.16 -4.09
C ALA A 145 -10.62 3.62 -4.21
N ARG A 146 -10.27 4.46 -3.22
CA ARG A 146 -10.71 5.86 -3.09
C ARG A 146 -9.53 6.75 -2.67
N PRO A 147 -8.47 6.84 -3.49
CA PRO A 147 -7.25 7.56 -3.13
C PRO A 147 -7.50 9.06 -2.88
N ASP A 148 -8.48 9.66 -3.55
CA ASP A 148 -8.86 11.06 -3.36
C ASP A 148 -9.46 11.32 -1.97
N GLU A 149 -10.22 10.36 -1.41
CA GLU A 149 -10.76 10.49 -0.05
C GLU A 149 -9.65 10.43 1.00
N ILE A 150 -8.63 9.58 0.79
CA ILE A 150 -7.43 9.56 1.63
C ILE A 150 -6.69 10.89 1.53
N ALA A 151 -6.48 11.40 0.31
CA ALA A 151 -5.82 12.68 0.10
C ALA A 151 -6.57 13.84 0.77
N SER A 152 -7.91 13.83 0.69
CA SER A 152 -8.77 14.80 1.36
C SER A 152 -8.65 14.70 2.88
N ALA A 153 -8.69 13.49 3.44
CA ALA A 153 -8.51 13.28 4.88
C ALA A 153 -7.13 13.73 5.37
N LEU A 154 -6.07 13.43 4.63
CA LEU A 154 -4.71 13.90 4.93
C LEU A 154 -4.61 15.44 4.89
N SER A 155 -5.29 16.09 3.94
CA SER A 155 -5.29 17.56 3.84
C SER A 155 -5.91 18.27 5.05
N ARG A 156 -6.77 17.58 5.80
CA ARG A 156 -7.41 18.11 7.02
C ARG A 156 -6.52 18.02 8.25
N ILE A 157 -5.57 17.09 8.27
CA ILE A 157 -4.72 16.83 9.45
C ILE A 157 -3.29 17.33 9.28
N VAL A 158 -2.76 17.32 8.05
CA VAL A 158 -1.42 17.81 7.77
C VAL A 158 -1.52 19.31 7.51
N PRO A 159 -0.91 20.16 8.36
CA PRO A 159 -0.91 21.60 8.12
C PRO A 159 -0.32 21.86 6.75
N LYS A 160 -1.05 22.57 5.89
CA LYS A 160 -0.52 23.06 4.62
C LYS A 160 0.70 23.90 4.98
N ARG A 161 1.92 23.39 4.76
CA ARG A 161 3.15 24.18 4.94
C ARG A 161 3.04 25.38 3.99
N ARG A 162 2.54 26.50 4.51
CA ARG A 162 2.57 27.79 3.82
C ARG A 162 4.05 28.18 3.73
N GLY A 163 4.53 28.25 2.49
CA GLY A 163 5.73 29.02 2.14
C GLY A 163 7.04 28.48 2.69
N VAL A 164 7.74 27.69 1.85
CA VAL A 164 9.10 28.16 1.55
C VAL A 164 8.88 29.38 0.67
N ASP A 165 8.93 30.53 1.33
CA ASP A 165 9.00 31.84 0.72
C ASP A 165 10.18 31.78 -0.28
N LYS A 166 9.88 31.70 -1.58
CA LYS A 166 10.85 32.02 -2.63
C LYS A 166 11.06 33.54 -2.63
N LYS A 167 11.55 34.07 -1.50
CA LYS A 167 12.14 35.40 -1.36
C LYS A 167 13.65 35.24 -1.39
N GLY A 168 14.14 34.99 -2.61
CA GLY A 168 15.41 35.52 -3.09
C GLY A 168 15.09 35.97 -4.51
N GLY A 169 14.84 37.25 -4.79
CA GLY A 169 15.68 38.38 -4.39
C GLY A 169 16.92 38.37 -5.30
N VAL A 170 16.72 38.66 -6.59
CA VAL A 170 17.17 39.89 -7.26
C VAL A 170 18.68 39.92 -7.55
N GLY A 171 18.98 39.85 -8.85
CA GLY A 171 20.26 40.23 -9.46
C GLY A 171 19.99 40.63 -10.90
N ASN A 172 19.59 41.89 -11.07
CA ASN A 172 19.37 42.60 -12.32
C ASN A 172 20.70 43.07 -12.90
N SER A 173 20.95 42.81 -14.19
CA SER A 173 21.79 43.61 -15.11
C SER A 173 21.80 42.84 -16.45
N ASP A 174 21.08 43.23 -17.50
CA ASP A 174 21.24 44.48 -18.26
C ASP A 174 22.71 44.89 -18.38
N GLN A 175 23.35 44.36 -19.44
CA GLN A 175 24.60 44.73 -20.11
C GLN A 175 24.85 43.59 -21.13
N THR A 176 25.08 43.73 -22.44
CA THR A 176 25.52 44.85 -23.26
C THR A 176 25.29 44.45 -24.72
N SER A 177 24.67 45.33 -25.50
CA SER A 177 24.75 45.37 -26.95
C SER A 177 26.19 45.56 -27.42
N ALA A 178 26.58 44.91 -28.53
CA ALA A 178 27.48 45.40 -29.58
C ALA A 178 28.59 44.41 -30.01
N GLN A 179 28.64 44.19 -31.32
CA GLN A 179 29.81 43.90 -32.17
C GLN A 179 30.56 42.59 -31.85
N VAL A 180 30.82 41.71 -32.81
CA VAL A 180 31.86 41.89 -33.84
C VAL A 180 31.47 41.15 -35.12
N SER A 181 31.86 41.79 -36.22
CA SER A 181 31.87 41.40 -37.63
C SER A 181 32.35 39.98 -37.95
#